data_AF-A0A7X5UM97-F1
#
_entry.id   AF-A0A7X5UM97-F1
#
_cell.length_a   1.000
_cell.length_b   1.000
_cell.length_c   1.000
_cell.angle_alpha   90.00
_cell.angle_beta   90.00
_cell.angle_gamma   90.00
#
_symmetry.space_group_name_H-M   'P 1'
#
loop_
_entity.id
_entity.type
_entity.pdbx_description
1 polymer ?
#
loop_
_entity_poly.entity_id
_entity_poly.type
_entity_poly.pdbx_seq_one_letter_code
_entity_poly.pdbx_strand_id
1 'polypeptide(L)'
;MALLAVQDATEGAAVTLTAASAGGDQIPQGVRAGGWQLGHLLLVINGGAAAITVTVAGMAPVSVPAGGTAVIPAYGIYRGSPRDITYSAVTSVTVAAVRVSG
;
A
#
# COMPACT_ATOMS: atom_id res chain seq x y z
N MET A 1 4.62 -5.41 13.13
CA MET A 1 4.45 -4.92 11.75
C MET A 1 4.45 -6.12 10.83
N ALA A 2 3.48 -6.24 9.92
CA ALA A 2 3.41 -7.34 8.96
C ALA A 2 3.95 -6.90 7.59
N LEU A 3 4.78 -7.71 6.96
CA LEU A 3 5.24 -7.45 5.59
C LEU A 3 4.17 -7.93 4.59
N LEU A 4 3.66 -7.02 3.78
CA LEU A 4 2.69 -7.34 2.74
C LEU A 4 3.37 -8.08 1.58
N ALA A 5 2.78 -9.19 1.16
CA ALA A 5 3.18 -9.87 -0.06
C ALA A 5 2.72 -9.07 -1.28
N VAL A 6 3.64 -8.83 -2.23
CA VAL A 6 3.34 -8.09 -3.46
C VAL A 6 2.69 -9.04 -4.45
N GLN A 7 1.47 -8.71 -4.86
CA GLN A 7 0.71 -9.45 -5.85
C GLN A 7 0.88 -8.84 -7.23
N ASP A 8 0.82 -9.67 -8.27
CA ASP A 8 0.80 -9.18 -9.65
C ASP A 8 -0.64 -8.88 -10.06
N ALA A 9 -0.94 -7.60 -10.30
CA ALA A 9 -2.26 -7.13 -10.71
C ALA A 9 -2.32 -6.77 -12.21
N THR A 10 -1.30 -7.20 -12.97
CA THR A 10 -1.26 -7.00 -14.43
C THR A 10 -2.50 -7.60 -15.09
N GLU A 11 -3.01 -6.93 -16.13
CA GLU A 11 -4.20 -7.36 -16.89
C GLU A 11 -5.47 -7.58 -16.04
N GLY A 12 -5.59 -6.92 -14.88
CA GLY A 12 -6.78 -7.02 -14.05
C GLY A 12 -6.87 -8.32 -13.25
N ALA A 13 -5.74 -8.98 -13.01
CA ALA A 13 -5.68 -10.14 -12.12
C ALA A 13 -6.29 -9.83 -10.74
N ALA A 14 -6.98 -10.82 -10.16
CA ALA A 14 -7.64 -10.67 -8.88
C ALA A 14 -6.61 -10.39 -7.77
N VAL A 15 -6.91 -9.38 -6.94
CA VAL A 15 -6.07 -8.99 -5.80
C VAL A 15 -6.76 -9.40 -4.51
N THR A 16 -6.03 -10.11 -3.67
CA THR A 16 -6.49 -10.48 -2.32
C THR A 16 -6.16 -9.37 -1.34
N LEU A 17 -7.17 -8.86 -0.65
CA LEU A 17 -7.02 -7.84 0.38
C LEU A 17 -6.87 -8.50 1.76
N THR A 18 -6.01 -7.96 2.60
CA THR A 18 -5.80 -8.40 3.98
C THR A 18 -6.15 -7.30 4.96
N ALA A 19 -6.61 -7.64 6.17
CA ALA A 19 -6.87 -6.64 7.20
C ALA A 19 -5.58 -5.88 7.55
N ALA A 20 -5.68 -4.55 7.72
CA ALA A 20 -4.57 -3.71 8.13
C ALA A 20 -4.13 -4.07 9.56
N SER A 21 -2.82 -4.11 9.80
CA SER A 21 -2.27 -4.42 11.13
C SER A 21 -2.28 -3.19 12.04
N ALA A 22 -2.81 -3.32 13.25
CA ALA A 22 -2.80 -2.26 14.28
C ALA A 22 -1.37 -1.80 14.64
N GLY A 23 -0.40 -2.70 14.54
CA GLY A 23 1.01 -2.39 14.74
C GLY A 23 1.68 -1.79 13.50
N GLY A 24 0.93 -1.43 12.46
CA GLY A 24 1.43 -1.03 11.15
C GLY A 24 1.77 -2.22 10.24
N ASP A 25 1.92 -1.92 8.95
CA ASP A 25 2.35 -2.85 7.91
C ASP A 25 3.66 -2.38 7.27
N GLN A 26 4.25 -3.22 6.44
CA GLN A 26 5.38 -2.86 5.60
C GLN A 26 5.09 -3.27 4.17
N ILE A 27 5.46 -2.42 3.21
CA ILE A 27 5.43 -2.76 1.78
C ILE A 27 6.86 -2.93 1.26
N PRO A 28 7.19 -4.05 0.60
CA PRO A 28 8.45 -4.17 -0.11
C PRO A 28 8.60 -3.02 -1.10
N GLN A 29 9.80 -2.46 -1.25
CA GLN A 29 10.02 -1.47 -2.28
C GLN A 29 10.13 -2.11 -3.67
N GLY A 30 9.59 -1.43 -4.67
CA GLY A 30 9.75 -1.80 -6.07
C GLY A 30 11.22 -1.75 -6.49
N VAL A 31 11.62 -2.64 -7.39
CA VAL A 31 12.99 -2.68 -7.93
C VAL A 31 13.11 -1.67 -9.07
N ARG A 32 14.10 -0.77 -9.01
CA ARG A 32 14.53 0.00 -10.18
C ARG A 32 15.36 -0.90 -11.09
N ALA A 33 14.80 -1.30 -12.22
CA ALA A 33 15.53 -1.95 -13.31
C ALA A 33 15.58 -1.01 -14.53
N GLY A 34 16.78 -0.74 -15.05
CA GLY A 34 16.96 0.03 -16.28
C GLY A 34 16.45 1.49 -16.26
N GLY A 35 16.28 2.11 -15.09
CA GLY A 35 15.81 3.50 -14.98
C GLY A 35 14.28 3.65 -14.92
N TRP A 36 13.53 2.57 -15.13
CA TRP A 36 12.07 2.53 -14.98
C TRP A 36 11.68 2.18 -13.54
N GLN A 37 10.67 2.87 -13.01
CA GLN A 37 10.08 2.54 -11.72
C GLN A 37 9.05 1.42 -11.92
N LEU A 38 9.43 0.18 -11.60
CA LEU A 38 8.46 -0.90 -11.35
C LEU A 38 7.88 -0.68 -9.95
N GLY A 39 7.09 0.38 -9.80
CA GLY A 39 6.56 0.81 -8.50
C GLY A 39 5.58 -0.22 -7.95
N HIS A 40 5.80 -0.66 -6.71
CA HIS A 40 4.71 -1.29 -5.97
C HIS A 40 3.70 -0.22 -5.57
N LEU A 41 2.43 -0.60 -5.57
CA LEU A 41 1.31 0.22 -5.16
C LEU A 41 0.72 -0.41 -3.91
N LEU A 42 0.38 0.43 -2.93
CA LEU A 42 -0.44 0.07 -1.81
C LEU A 42 -1.88 0.40 -2.16
N LEU A 43 -2.74 -0.61 -2.23
CA LEU A 43 -4.18 -0.45 -2.27
C LEU A 43 -4.70 -0.39 -0.85
N VAL A 44 -5.56 0.58 -0.57
CA VAL A 44 -6.23 0.74 0.72
C VAL A 44 -7.73 0.86 0.47
N ILE A 45 -8.52 0.09 1.20
CA ILE A 45 -9.97 0.22 1.25
C ILE A 45 -10.37 0.53 2.69
N ASN A 46 -11.10 1.62 2.87
CA ASN A 46 -11.70 2.00 4.13
C ASN A 46 -13.18 1.63 4.13
N GLY A 47 -13.53 0.49 4.72
CA GLY A 47 -14.91 0.07 4.93
C GLY A 47 -15.59 0.71 6.14
N GLY A 48 -14.91 1.65 6.83
CA GLY A 48 -15.42 2.31 8.03
C GLY A 48 -16.30 3.52 7.75
N ALA A 49 -16.90 4.06 8.81
CA ALA A 49 -17.79 5.22 8.77
C ALA A 49 -17.08 6.58 8.90
N ALA A 50 -15.77 6.59 9.17
CA ALA A 50 -14.96 7.80 9.30
C ALA A 50 -13.78 7.75 8.33
N ALA A 51 -13.27 8.93 7.96
CA ALA A 51 -12.03 9.02 7.19
C ALA A 51 -10.85 8.51 8.02
N ILE A 52 -9.88 7.89 7.35
CA ILE A 52 -8.63 7.45 7.94
C ILE A 52 -7.46 8.13 7.26
N THR A 53 -6.35 8.30 7.98
CA THR A 53 -5.10 8.74 7.41
C THR A 53 -4.18 7.53 7.30
N VAL A 54 -3.64 7.30 6.10
CA VAL A 54 -2.61 6.31 5.83
C VAL A 54 -1.31 7.03 5.51
N THR A 55 -0.24 6.64 6.19
CA THR A 55 1.09 7.21 5.97
C THR A 55 2.03 6.11 5.54
N VAL A 56 2.66 6.28 4.38
CA VAL A 56 3.75 5.42 3.91
C VAL A 56 5.05 6.19 4.13
N ALA A 57 6.04 5.57 4.76
CA ALA A 57 7.31 6.23 5.08
C ALA A 57 7.93 6.89 3.86
N GLY A 58 8.24 8.19 3.95
CA GLY A 58 8.80 8.99 2.86
C GLY A 58 7.80 9.50 1.82
N MET A 59 6.49 9.35 2.07
CA MET A 59 5.40 9.90 1.26
C MET A 59 4.55 10.87 2.08
N ALA A 60 3.82 11.75 1.40
CA ALA A 60 2.79 12.56 2.04
C ALA A 60 1.67 11.67 2.60
N PRO A 61 1.11 11.97 3.79
CA PRO A 61 -0.05 11.26 4.31
C PRO A 61 -1.24 11.35 3.35
N VAL A 62 -1.97 10.25 3.21
CA VAL A 62 -3.15 10.15 2.35
C VAL A 62 -4.39 9.97 3.21
N SER A 63 -5.36 10.87 3.06
CA SER A 63 -6.68 10.71 3.67
C SER A 63 -7.55 9.83 2.79
N VAL A 64 -8.09 8.76 3.36
CA VAL A 64 -9.02 7.84 2.69
C VAL A 64 -10.40 8.05 3.32
N PRO A 65 -11.40 8.58 2.57
CA PRO A 65 -12.72 8.86 3.11
C PRO A 65 -13.44 7.57 3.54
N ALA A 66 -14.50 7.72 4.33
CA ALA A 66 -15.38 6.61 4.71
C ALA A 66 -15.95 5.92 3.47
N GLY A 67 -15.92 4.58 3.45
CA GLY A 67 -16.31 3.78 2.27
C GLY A 67 -15.39 3.93 1.05
N GLY A 68 -14.29 4.67 1.17
CA GLY A 68 -13.43 5.05 0.07
C GLY A 68 -12.27 4.08 -0.19
N THR A 69 -11.61 4.30 -1.32
CA THR A 69 -10.40 3.58 -1.72
C THR A 69 -9.28 4.56 -2.05
N ALA A 70 -8.04 4.18 -1.76
CA ALA A 70 -6.85 4.92 -2.18
C ALA A 70 -5.84 3.98 -2.82
N VAL A 71 -5.14 4.51 -3.83
CA VAL A 71 -3.97 3.89 -4.44
C VAL A 71 -2.78 4.76 -4.07
N ILE A 72 -1.94 4.26 -3.17
CA ILE A 72 -0.79 4.98 -2.65
C ILE A 72 0.46 4.39 -3.27
N PRO A 73 1.21 5.17 -4.05
CA PRO A 73 2.42 4.65 -4.61
C PRO A 73 3.53 4.49 -3.57
N ALA A 74 4.14 3.31 -3.54
CA ALA A 74 5.28 2.99 -2.70
C ALA A 74 6.59 3.01 -3.50
N TYR A 75 6.81 4.08 -4.27
CA TYR A 75 8.08 4.28 -4.96
C TYR A 75 9.19 4.64 -3.96
N GLY A 76 10.44 4.42 -4.33
CA GLY A 76 11.54 4.96 -3.58
C GLY A 76 12.76 5.29 -4.40
N ILE A 77 13.53 6.22 -3.85
CA ILE A 77 14.85 6.64 -4.34
C ILE A 77 15.96 5.74 -3.76
N TYR A 78 15.68 5.02 -2.66
CA TYR A 78 16.66 4.23 -1.91
C TYR A 78 16.39 2.73 -2.04
N ARG A 79 17.43 2.01 -2.46
CA ARG A 79 17.40 0.58 -2.77
C ARG A 79 17.22 -0.26 -1.50
N GLY A 80 16.17 -1.08 -1.46
CA GLY A 80 16.22 -2.40 -0.81
C GLY A 80 15.44 -2.60 0.49
N SER A 81 15.10 -1.57 1.25
CA SER A 81 14.37 -1.75 2.52
C SER A 81 12.85 -1.57 2.36
N PRO A 82 12.01 -2.44 2.96
CA PRO A 82 10.58 -2.22 3.06
C PRO A 82 10.23 -0.85 3.64
N ARG A 83 9.10 -0.29 3.25
CA ARG A 83 8.58 0.97 3.81
C ARG A 83 7.51 0.69 4.84
N ASP A 84 7.61 1.39 5.95
CA ASP A 84 6.61 1.34 7.01
C ASP A 84 5.31 2.02 6.57
N ILE A 85 4.19 1.41 6.93
CA ILE A 85 2.85 1.90 6.74
C ILE A 85 2.20 2.04 8.10
N THR A 86 1.67 3.23 8.38
CA THR A 86 0.88 3.49 9.58
C THR A 86 -0.52 3.95 9.20
N TYR A 87 -1.48 3.56 10.03
CA TYR A 87 -2.89 3.86 9.86
C TYR A 87 -3.40 4.57 11.12
N SER A 88 -4.24 5.58 10.95
CA SER A 88 -4.90 6.24 12.09
C SER A 88 -5.96 5.35 12.76
N ALA A 89 -6.47 4.33 12.04
CA ALA A 89 -7.38 3.29 12.53
C ALA A 89 -7.30 2.06 11.60
N VAL A 90 -7.64 0.86 12.09
CA VAL A 90 -7.49 -0.39 11.32
C VAL A 90 -8.73 -1.30 11.28
N THR A 91 -9.72 -1.08 12.15
CA THR A 91 -10.83 -2.02 12.38
C THR A 91 -11.65 -2.37 11.13
N SER A 92 -11.71 -1.47 10.15
CA SER A 92 -12.43 -1.68 8.88
C SER A 92 -11.54 -1.38 7.67
N VAL A 93 -10.23 -1.52 7.83
CA VAL A 93 -9.25 -1.20 6.79
C VAL A 93 -8.68 -2.48 6.22
N THR A 94 -8.76 -2.62 4.90
CA THR A 94 -8.11 -3.72 4.19
C THR A 94 -7.13 -3.18 3.18
N VAL A 95 -6.01 -3.86 3.02
CA VAL A 95 -4.90 -3.41 2.19
C VAL A 95 -4.37 -4.53 1.31
N ALA A 96 -3.70 -4.16 0.23
CA ALA A 96 -2.89 -5.07 -0.57
C ALA A 96 -1.69 -4.33 -1.15
N ALA A 97 -0.55 -5.02 -1.24
CA ALA A 97 0.57 -4.56 -2.05
C ALA A 97 0.47 -5.20 -3.44
N VAL A 98 0.54 -4.39 -4.48
CA VAL A 98 0.46 -4.86 -5.87
C VAL A 98 1.58 -4.29 -6.72
N ARG A 99 1.90 -4.98 -7.81
CA ARG A 99 2.66 -4.44 -8.94
C ARG A 99 1.80 -4.53 -10.20
N VAL A 100 2.04 -3.62 -11.12
CA VAL A 100 1.48 -3.64 -12.47
C VAL A 100 2.62 -3.52 -13.46
N SER A 101 2.77 -4.51 -14.33
CA SER A 101 3.59 -4.41 -15.53
C SER A 101 2.69 -4.02 -16.70
N GLY A 102 3.17 -3.10 -17.52
CA GLY A 102 2.62 -2.85 -18.85
C GLY A 102 3.49 -3.50 -19.92
#